data_AF-A0A6G1GTV0-F1
#
_entry.id   AF-A0A6G1GTV0-F1
#
_cell.length_a   1.000
_cell.length_b   1.000
_cell.length_c   1.000
_cell.angle_alpha   90.00
_cell.angle_beta   90.00
_cell.angle_gamma   90.00
#
_symmetry.space_group_name_H-M   'P 1'
#
loop_
_entity.id
_entity.type
_entity.pdbx_description
1 polymer ?
#
loop_
_entity_poly.entity_id
_entity_poly.type
_entity_poly.pdbx_seq_one_letter_code
_entity_poly.pdbx_strand_id
1 'polypeptide(L)'
;MIIPIILRSVQIIFAAVSLGLAVGVLTSINDFSNWDSVYKPTQLTYAAFCGGFGIFAGLVGFVAIFFDKLDGIVTWVIDGLAALFFLAGGIAVAVAMKGVTCTDYTKEYCYTDDNDRPECQKLPYGDKLQGWCQMIEADAAFLFLAFIVCVGVFGLSFAMHRKGRSSKLGV
;
A
#
# COMPACT_ATOMS: atom_id res chain seq x y z
N MET A 1 -11.85 -24.39 -1.50
CA MET A 1 -12.70 -23.20 -1.29
C MET A 1 -12.24 -22.35 -0.10
N ILE A 2 -11.78 -22.90 1.03
CA ILE A 2 -11.37 -22.09 2.21
C ILE A 2 -10.09 -21.27 1.98
N ILE A 3 -9.03 -21.87 1.43
CA ILE A 3 -7.74 -21.19 1.19
C ILE A 3 -7.87 -19.91 0.34
N PRO A 4 -8.55 -19.91 -0.83
CA PRO A 4 -8.71 -18.68 -1.61
C PRO A 4 -9.54 -17.62 -0.88
N ILE A 5 -10.55 -18.01 -0.09
CA ILE A 5 -11.32 -17.05 0.74
C ILE A 5 -10.39 -16.32 1.71
N ILE A 6 -9.54 -17.06 2.43
CA ILE A 6 -8.61 -16.45 3.40
C ILE A 6 -7.67 -15.47 2.70
N LEU A 7 -7.08 -15.85 1.58
CA LEU A 7 -6.14 -14.98 0.87
C LEU A 7 -6.82 -13.74 0.27
N ARG A 8 -8.05 -13.86 -0.21
CA ARG A 8 -8.86 -12.71 -0.67
C ARG A 8 -9.18 -11.76 0.46
N SER A 9 -9.56 -12.27 1.62
CA SER A 9 -9.81 -11.45 2.81
C SER A 9 -8.55 -10.71 3.25
N VAL A 10 -7.40 -11.39 3.28
CA VAL A 10 -6.11 -10.76 3.62
C VAL A 10 -5.72 -9.70 2.58
N GLN A 11 -5.92 -9.97 1.28
CA GLN A 11 -5.70 -8.99 0.22
C GLN A 11 -6.53 -7.72 0.44
N ILE A 12 -7.84 -7.87 0.73
CA ILE A 12 -8.75 -6.74 0.98
C ILE A 12 -8.29 -5.95 2.20
N ILE A 13 -7.87 -6.62 3.28
CA ILE A 13 -7.40 -5.97 4.51
C ILE A 13 -6.13 -5.14 4.21
N PHE A 14 -5.12 -5.71 3.55
CA PHE A 14 -3.90 -4.98 3.22
C PHE A 14 -4.15 -3.81 2.27
N ALA A 15 -5.04 -3.99 1.28
CA ALA A 15 -5.45 -2.93 0.38
C ALA A 15 -6.17 -1.79 1.11
N ALA A 16 -7.04 -2.11 2.07
CA ALA A 16 -7.74 -1.13 2.89
C ALA A 16 -6.81 -0.38 3.84
N VAL A 17 -5.85 -1.08 4.46
CA VAL A 17 -4.83 -0.44 5.32
C VAL A 17 -3.98 0.53 4.50
N SER A 18 -3.48 0.11 3.32
CA SER A 18 -2.70 0.98 2.45
C SER A 18 -3.50 2.20 1.97
N LEU A 19 -4.76 2.01 1.56
CA LEU A 19 -5.64 3.12 1.20
C LEU A 19 -5.84 4.09 2.38
N GLY A 20 -6.08 3.55 3.59
CA GLY A 20 -6.27 4.36 4.79
C GLY A 20 -5.04 5.17 5.18
N LEU A 21 -3.84 4.57 5.10
CA LEU A 21 -2.57 5.25 5.35
C LEU A 21 -2.31 6.35 4.32
N ALA A 22 -2.46 6.05 3.03
CA ALA A 22 -2.25 7.03 1.97
C ALA A 22 -3.20 8.22 2.08
N VAL A 23 -4.51 7.97 2.28
CA VAL A 23 -5.50 9.03 2.47
C VAL A 23 -5.26 9.80 3.76
N GLY A 24 -4.95 9.12 4.88
CA GLY A 24 -4.70 9.77 6.16
C GLY A 24 -3.52 10.72 6.15
N VAL A 25 -2.44 10.38 5.44
CA VAL A 25 -1.30 11.29 5.24
C VAL A 25 -1.71 12.45 4.32
N LEU A 26 -2.38 12.18 3.20
CA LEU A 26 -2.83 13.22 2.27
C LEU A 26 -3.76 14.24 2.91
N THR A 27 -4.71 13.81 3.75
CA THR A 27 -5.60 14.73 4.49
C THR A 27 -4.82 15.54 5.51
N SER A 28 -3.91 14.89 6.26
CA SER A 28 -3.10 15.57 7.27
C SER A 28 -2.19 16.65 6.68
N ILE A 29 -1.65 16.43 5.48
CA ILE A 29 -0.84 17.42 4.76
C ILE A 29 -1.73 18.60 4.31
N ASN A 30 -2.92 18.35 3.77
CA ASN A 30 -3.83 19.42 3.32
C ASN A 30 -4.23 20.34 4.49
N ASP A 31 -4.54 19.77 5.66
CA ASP A 31 -4.89 20.55 6.86
C ASP A 31 -3.72 21.42 7.35
N PHE A 32 -2.49 20.98 7.06
CA PHE A 32 -1.28 21.69 7.42
C PHE A 32 -0.93 22.78 6.40
N SER A 33 -1.14 22.48 5.12
CA SER A 33 -0.94 23.41 4.02
C SER A 33 -2.21 24.18 3.70
N ASN A 34 -2.55 25.18 4.50
CA ASN A 34 -3.58 26.19 4.14
C ASN A 34 -3.18 27.07 2.94
N TRP A 35 -2.17 26.65 2.18
CA TRP A 35 -1.54 27.37 1.07
C TRP A 35 -1.78 26.51 -0.17
N ASP A 36 -2.57 27.02 -1.12
CA ASP A 36 -3.06 26.37 -2.36
C ASP A 36 -1.96 25.81 -3.31
N SER A 37 -0.70 25.80 -2.89
CA SER A 37 0.46 25.48 -3.72
C SER A 37 1.33 24.34 -3.15
N VAL A 38 0.85 23.56 -2.17
CA VAL A 38 1.59 22.38 -1.72
C VAL A 38 1.43 21.23 -2.72
N TYR A 39 2.54 20.90 -3.36
CA TYR A 39 2.69 19.75 -4.24
C TYR A 39 2.32 18.47 -3.48
N LYS A 40 1.16 17.88 -3.82
CA LYS A 40 0.78 16.58 -3.28
C LYS A 40 1.77 15.54 -3.80
N PRO A 41 2.40 14.75 -2.92
CA PRO A 41 3.30 13.70 -3.36
C PRO A 41 2.55 12.72 -4.26
N THR A 42 2.96 12.66 -5.52
CA THR A 42 2.33 11.84 -6.56
C THR A 42 2.38 10.35 -6.19
N GLN A 43 3.40 9.94 -5.42
CA GLN A 43 3.58 8.59 -4.92
C GLN A 43 2.44 8.17 -3.98
N LEU A 44 2.01 9.04 -3.06
CA LEU A 44 0.92 8.73 -2.12
C LEU A 44 -0.44 8.70 -2.80
N THR A 45 -0.64 9.54 -3.81
CA THR A 45 -1.88 9.49 -4.60
C THR A 45 -1.96 8.20 -5.41
N TYR A 46 -0.83 7.73 -5.94
CA TYR A 46 -0.73 6.43 -6.60
C TYR A 46 -0.92 5.25 -5.62
N ALA A 47 -0.37 5.31 -4.41
CA ALA A 47 -0.59 4.31 -3.37
C ALA A 47 -2.08 4.21 -3.00
N ALA A 48 -2.78 5.34 -2.85
CA ALA A 48 -4.23 5.36 -2.64
C ALA A 48 -5.00 4.67 -3.79
N PHE A 49 -4.61 4.93 -5.05
CA PHE A 49 -5.17 4.22 -6.20
C PHE A 49 -4.93 2.71 -6.12
N CYS A 50 -3.71 2.28 -5.76
CA CYS A 50 -3.37 0.86 -5.61
C CYS A 50 -4.23 0.18 -4.54
N GLY A 51 -4.39 0.82 -3.37
CA GLY A 51 -5.27 0.33 -2.31
C GLY A 51 -6.74 0.23 -2.76
N GLY A 52 -7.26 1.26 -3.43
CA GLY A 52 -8.62 1.25 -3.98
C GLY A 52 -8.83 0.14 -5.02
N PHE A 53 -7.91 0.01 -5.98
CA PHE A 53 -7.98 -1.06 -6.98
C PHE A 53 -7.83 -2.44 -6.36
N GLY A 54 -6.99 -2.59 -5.33
CA GLY A 54 -6.81 -3.85 -4.61
C GLY A 54 -8.05 -4.31 -3.86
N ILE A 55 -8.83 -3.38 -3.27
CA ILE A 55 -10.14 -3.68 -2.69
C ILE A 55 -11.09 -4.16 -3.79
N PHE A 56 -11.16 -3.43 -4.90
CA PHE A 56 -12.00 -3.81 -6.04
C PHE A 56 -11.64 -5.21 -6.57
N ALA A 57 -10.35 -5.48 -6.78
CA ALA A 57 -9.84 -6.78 -7.20
C ALA A 57 -10.20 -7.89 -6.21
N GLY A 58 -10.05 -7.63 -4.90
CA GLY A 58 -10.42 -8.56 -3.84
C GLY A 58 -11.91 -8.88 -3.83
N LEU A 59 -12.78 -7.89 -4.03
CA LEU A 59 -14.24 -8.08 -4.11
C LEU A 59 -14.64 -8.87 -5.36
N VAL A 60 -14.09 -8.55 -6.53
CA VAL A 60 -14.35 -9.32 -7.76
C VAL A 60 -13.91 -10.77 -7.57
N GLY A 61 -12.72 -10.98 -6.99
CA GLY A 61 -12.21 -12.29 -6.66
C GLY A 61 -13.03 -13.06 -5.64
N PHE A 62 -13.66 -12.36 -4.69
CA PHE A 62 -14.59 -12.97 -3.73
C PHE A 62 -15.89 -13.40 -4.41
N VAL A 63 -16.46 -12.55 -5.27
CA VAL A 63 -17.67 -12.87 -6.07
C VAL A 63 -17.40 -14.03 -7.03
N ALA A 64 -16.22 -14.11 -7.62
CA ALA A 64 -15.83 -15.20 -8.52
C ALA A 64 -15.92 -16.59 -7.89
N ILE A 65 -15.82 -16.71 -6.55
CA ILE A 65 -15.96 -17.98 -5.83
C ILE A 65 -17.39 -18.53 -5.92
N PHE A 66 -18.39 -17.66 -6.09
CA PHE A 66 -19.80 -18.05 -6.16
C PHE A 66 -20.31 -18.20 -7.61
N PHE A 67 -19.55 -17.70 -8.58
CA PHE A 67 -19.96 -17.65 -9.98
C PHE A 67 -18.89 -18.27 -10.86
N ASP A 68 -19.12 -19.52 -11.29
CA ASP A 68 -18.22 -20.27 -12.19
C ASP A 68 -17.94 -19.55 -13.53
N LYS A 69 -18.79 -18.59 -13.92
CA LYS A 69 -18.59 -17.77 -15.14
C LYS A 69 -17.53 -16.68 -14.97
N LEU A 70 -17.23 -16.28 -13.73
CA LEU A 70 -16.23 -15.28 -13.37
C LEU A 70 -14.90 -15.93 -12.95
N ASP A 71 -14.94 -17.20 -12.54
CA ASP A 71 -13.75 -18.00 -12.24
C ASP A 71 -13.03 -18.38 -13.54
N GLY A 72 -11.83 -17.83 -13.72
CA GLY A 72 -11.04 -18.00 -14.93
C GLY A 72 -10.22 -16.77 -15.29
N ILE A 73 -10.08 -16.53 -16.59
CA ILE A 73 -9.11 -15.56 -17.12
C ILE A 73 -9.36 -14.12 -16.63
N VAL A 74 -10.62 -13.73 -16.41
CA VAL A 74 -10.97 -12.37 -15.95
C VAL A 74 -10.37 -12.11 -14.58
N THR A 75 -10.57 -13.02 -13.64
CA THR A 75 -10.04 -12.91 -12.28
C THR A 75 -8.50 -12.93 -12.28
N TRP A 76 -7.88 -13.75 -13.13
CA TRP A 76 -6.42 -13.79 -13.28
C TRP A 76 -5.83 -12.47 -13.79
N VAL A 77 -6.49 -11.84 -14.77
CA VAL A 77 -6.05 -10.54 -15.31
C VAL A 77 -6.17 -9.46 -14.22
N ILE A 78 -7.27 -9.44 -13.49
CA ILE A 78 -7.49 -8.47 -12.40
C ILE A 78 -6.46 -8.65 -11.28
N ASP A 79 -6.18 -9.89 -10.87
CA ASP A 79 -5.18 -10.19 -9.84
C ASP A 79 -3.76 -9.86 -10.31
N GLY A 80 -3.45 -10.13 -11.58
CA GLY A 80 -2.17 -9.78 -12.18
C GLY A 80 -1.98 -8.25 -12.23
N LEU A 81 -3.01 -7.50 -12.60
CA LEU A 81 -2.97 -6.04 -12.59
C LEU A 81 -2.84 -5.49 -11.17
N ALA A 82 -3.57 -6.05 -10.20
CA ALA A 82 -3.47 -5.64 -8.80
C ALA A 82 -2.05 -5.87 -8.27
N ALA A 83 -1.46 -7.04 -8.55
CA ALA A 83 -0.07 -7.33 -8.21
C ALA A 83 0.89 -6.31 -8.83
N LEU A 84 0.73 -5.98 -10.12
CA LEU A 84 1.58 -5.02 -10.80
C LEU A 84 1.47 -3.62 -10.19
N PHE A 85 0.26 -3.16 -9.87
CA PHE A 85 0.04 -1.86 -9.24
C PHE A 85 0.63 -1.81 -7.83
N PHE A 86 0.42 -2.85 -7.02
CA PHE A 86 1.01 -2.93 -5.68
C PHE A 86 2.55 -2.94 -5.71
N LEU A 87 3.15 -3.68 -6.66
CA LEU A 87 4.59 -3.70 -6.83
C LEU A 87 5.13 -2.32 -7.26
N ALA A 88 4.51 -1.71 -8.27
CA ALA A 88 4.89 -0.38 -8.72
C ALA A 88 4.72 0.67 -7.61
N GLY A 89 3.66 0.58 -6.83
CA GLY A 89 3.38 1.47 -5.70
C GLY A 89 4.43 1.33 -4.61
N GLY A 90 4.72 0.09 -4.20
CA GLY A 90 5.75 -0.19 -3.19
C GLY A 90 7.12 0.31 -3.62
N ILE A 91 7.52 0.10 -4.89
CA ILE A 91 8.78 0.62 -5.43
C ILE A 91 8.78 2.15 -5.44
N ALA A 92 7.71 2.78 -5.90
CA ALA A 92 7.60 4.25 -5.98
C ALA A 92 7.74 4.90 -4.59
N VAL A 93 7.07 4.35 -3.57
CA VAL A 93 7.18 4.84 -2.19
C VAL A 93 8.57 4.55 -1.60
N ALA A 94 9.13 3.36 -1.83
CA ALA A 94 10.47 3.01 -1.34
C ALA A 94 11.57 3.91 -1.91
N VAL A 95 11.50 4.23 -3.21
CA VAL A 95 12.44 5.16 -3.85
C VAL A 95 12.26 6.58 -3.31
N ALA A 96 11.02 7.00 -3.05
CA ALA A 96 10.75 8.31 -2.45
C ALA A 96 11.30 8.44 -1.02
N MET A 97 11.35 7.34 -0.27
CA MET A 97 11.85 7.29 1.11
C MET A 97 13.37 7.02 1.21
N LYS A 98 14.08 6.95 0.07
CA LYS A 98 15.51 6.63 0.08
C LYS A 98 16.31 7.68 0.87
N GLY A 99 16.95 7.24 1.96
CA GLY A 99 17.80 8.08 2.80
C GLY A 99 17.05 8.89 3.86
N VAL A 100 15.75 8.64 4.04
CA VAL A 100 14.93 9.27 5.07
C VAL A 100 14.84 8.37 6.30
N THR A 101 15.13 8.89 7.49
CA THR A 101 15.02 8.16 8.77
C THR A 101 13.88 8.72 9.63
N CYS A 102 12.90 7.88 10.00
CA CYS A 102 11.74 8.29 10.80
C CYS A 102 12.01 8.44 12.31
N THR A 103 13.27 8.61 12.72
CA THR A 103 13.71 8.61 14.12
C THR A 103 14.21 9.94 14.63
N ASP A 104 14.46 10.91 13.75
CA ASP A 104 15.24 12.11 14.10
C ASP A 104 14.42 13.40 14.20
N TYR A 105 13.13 13.37 13.88
CA TYR A 105 12.30 14.59 13.78
C TYR A 105 11.92 15.23 15.11
N THR A 106 12.11 14.51 16.22
CA THR A 106 11.83 14.99 17.58
C THR A 106 13.10 15.36 18.34
N LYS A 107 14.27 15.25 17.70
CA LYS A 107 15.53 15.67 18.30
C LYS A 107 15.53 17.19 18.47
N GLU A 108 16.10 17.61 19.58
CA GLU A 108 16.35 19.02 19.86
C GLU A 108 17.55 19.45 19.02
N TYR A 109 17.39 20.52 18.24
CA TYR A 109 18.47 21.08 17.45
C TYR A 109 19.03 22.26 18.23
N CYS A 110 20.31 22.16 18.57
CA CYS A 110 21.02 23.24 19.24
C CYS A 110 21.76 24.06 18.17
N TYR A 111 21.50 25.36 18.15
CA TYR A 111 22.25 26.34 17.36
C TYR A 111 22.79 27.41 18.31
N THR A 112 23.84 28.10 17.86
CA THR A 112 24.36 29.25 18.60
C THR A 112 23.70 30.51 18.06
N ASP A 113 23.08 31.29 18.95
CA ASP A 113 22.53 32.61 18.61
C ASP A 113 23.66 33.63 18.33
N ASP A 114 23.35 34.78 17.75
CA ASP A 114 24.26 35.90 17.47
C ASP A 114 24.98 36.42 18.73
N ASN A 115 24.45 36.10 19.92
CA ASN A 115 25.04 36.41 21.23
C ASN A 115 25.98 35.31 21.77
N ASP A 116 26.35 34.33 20.94
CA ASP A 116 27.20 33.19 21.30
C ASP A 116 26.61 32.31 22.43
N ARG A 117 25.28 32.31 22.56
CA ARG A 117 24.54 31.51 23.54
C ARG A 117 23.96 30.26 22.86
N PRO A 118 24.13 29.06 23.45
CA PRO A 118 23.50 27.86 22.92
C PRO A 118 21.99 27.89 23.19
N GLU A 119 21.20 27.91 22.12
CA GLU A 119 19.75 27.70 22.18
C GLU A 119 19.41 26.36 21.57
N CYS A 120 18.65 25.56 22.31
CA CYS A 120 18.16 24.29 21.84
C CYS A 120 16.64 24.41 21.66
N GLN A 121 16.16 24.11 20.45
CA GLN A 121 14.74 24.16 20.12
C GLN A 121 14.32 22.84 19.48
N LYS A 122 13.11 22.39 19.83
CA LYS A 122 12.46 21.30 19.10
C LYS A 122 11.97 21.85 17.77
N LEU A 123 12.11 21.06 16.70
CA LEU A 123 11.47 21.42 15.44
C LEU A 123 9.99 21.66 15.69
N PRO A 124 9.46 22.84 15.32
CA PRO A 124 8.02 23.02 15.31
C PRO A 124 7.45 21.93 14.40
N TYR A 125 6.52 21.13 14.94
CA TYR A 125 5.85 20.01 14.25
C TYR A 125 6.66 18.72 14.07
N GLY A 126 7.76 18.54 14.80
CA GLY A 126 8.56 17.30 14.78
C GLY A 126 7.73 16.01 14.97
N ASP A 127 6.80 16.01 15.93
CA ASP A 127 5.94 14.85 16.22
C ASP A 127 5.01 14.48 15.03
N LYS A 128 4.46 15.49 14.35
CA LYS A 128 3.59 15.27 13.17
C LYS A 128 4.39 14.74 11.99
N LEU A 129 5.56 15.31 11.75
CA LEU A 129 6.44 14.90 10.65
C LEU A 129 6.94 13.46 10.86
N GLN A 130 7.27 13.10 12.11
CA GLN A 130 7.58 11.73 12.49
C GLN A 130 6.40 10.79 12.21
N GLY A 131 5.19 11.18 12.62
CA GLY A 131 3.97 10.41 12.36
C GLY A 131 3.73 10.15 10.87
N TRP A 132 3.88 11.17 10.03
CA TRP A 132 3.74 11.00 8.57
C TRP A 132 4.81 10.09 7.99
N CYS A 133 6.07 10.25 8.40
CA CYS A 133 7.17 9.39 7.95
C CYS A 133 6.87 7.91 8.26
N GLN A 134 6.45 7.63 9.49
CA GLN A 134 6.09 6.26 9.91
C GLN A 134 4.88 5.72 9.15
N MET A 135 3.87 6.55 8.86
CA MET A 135 2.72 6.14 8.05
C MET A 135 3.12 5.79 6.61
N ILE A 136 4.01 6.58 5.98
CA ILE A 136 4.49 6.33 4.61
C ILE A 136 5.37 5.07 4.56
N GLU A 137 6.23 4.87 5.56
CA GLU A 137 7.05 3.66 5.68
C GLU A 137 6.18 2.41 5.86
N ALA A 138 5.17 2.49 6.73
CA ALA A 138 4.20 1.41 6.91
C ALA A 138 3.42 1.12 5.62
N ASP A 139 2.97 2.16 4.91
CA ASP A 139 2.25 2.01 3.63
C ASP A 139 3.11 1.28 2.59
N ALA A 140 4.40 1.63 2.47
CA ALA A 140 5.33 0.92 1.60
C ALA A 140 5.38 -0.59 1.91
N ALA A 141 5.45 -0.96 3.20
CA ALA A 141 5.45 -2.36 3.63
C ALA A 141 4.13 -3.06 3.26
N PHE A 142 2.98 -2.42 3.49
CA PHE A 142 1.67 -2.98 3.14
C PHE A 142 1.48 -3.15 1.64
N LEU A 143 2.02 -2.25 0.81
CA LEU A 143 2.02 -2.40 -0.65
C LEU A 143 2.80 -3.65 -1.09
N PHE A 144 3.98 -3.91 -0.52
CA PHE A 144 4.73 -5.14 -0.82
C PHE A 144 4.04 -6.41 -0.29
N LEU A 145 3.45 -6.36 0.91
CA LEU A 145 2.68 -7.48 1.45
C LEU A 145 1.45 -7.78 0.58
N ALA A 146 0.72 -6.75 0.14
CA ALA A 146 -0.42 -6.88 -0.76
C ALA A 146 0.01 -7.48 -2.11
N PHE A 147 1.17 -7.09 -2.65
CA PHE A 147 1.76 -7.71 -3.84
C PHE A 147 2.00 -9.21 -3.65
N ILE A 148 2.67 -9.61 -2.57
CA ILE A 148 2.95 -11.03 -2.28
C ILE A 148 1.65 -11.83 -2.19
N VAL A 149 0.64 -11.28 -1.52
CA VAL A 149 -0.67 -11.93 -1.41
C VAL A 149 -1.35 -12.05 -2.78
N CYS A 150 -1.33 -11.00 -3.62
CA CYS A 150 -1.90 -11.07 -4.98
C CYS A 150 -1.21 -12.13 -5.85
N VAL A 151 0.13 -12.23 -5.78
CA VAL A 151 0.88 -13.29 -6.46
C VAL A 151 0.49 -14.68 -5.93
N GLY A 152 0.32 -14.82 -4.61
CA GLY A 152 -0.13 -16.06 -3.98
C GLY A 152 -1.53 -16.48 -4.45
N VAL A 153 -2.47 -15.53 -4.52
CA VAL A 153 -3.83 -15.75 -5.04
C VAL A 153 -3.78 -16.17 -6.51
N PHE A 154 -3.04 -15.43 -7.34
CA PHE A 154 -2.88 -15.75 -8.76
C PHE A 154 -2.29 -17.16 -8.96
N GLY A 155 -1.20 -17.48 -8.24
CA GLY A 155 -0.53 -18.78 -8.32
C GLY A 155 -1.42 -19.95 -7.89
N LEU A 156 -2.21 -19.78 -6.83
CA LEU A 156 -3.16 -20.80 -6.38
C LEU A 156 -4.30 -20.99 -7.36
N SER A 157 -4.88 -19.91 -7.88
CA SER A 157 -5.92 -19.97 -8.90
C SER A 157 -5.43 -20.68 -10.16
N PHE A 158 -4.21 -20.37 -10.61
CA PHE A 158 -3.57 -21.04 -11.75
C PHE A 158 -3.34 -22.53 -11.49
N ALA A 159 -2.81 -22.90 -10.31
CA ALA A 159 -2.57 -24.28 -9.94
C ALA A 159 -3.87 -25.11 -9.85
N MET A 160 -4.93 -24.54 -9.26
CA MET A 160 -6.24 -25.19 -9.18
C MET A 160 -6.84 -25.43 -10.57
N HIS A 161 -6.72 -24.46 -11.48
CA HIS A 161 -7.22 -24.59 -12.84
C HIS A 161 -6.46 -25.66 -13.65
N ARG A 162 -5.13 -25.77 -13.47
CA ARG A 162 -4.34 -26.83 -14.09
C ARG A 162 -4.73 -28.23 -13.57
N LYS A 163 -5.01 -28.35 -12.27
CA LYS A 163 -5.43 -29.62 -11.65
C LYS A 163 -6.82 -30.07 -12.13
N GLY A 164 -7.75 -29.13 -12.35
CA GLY A 164 -9.08 -29.42 -12.89
C GLY A 164 -9.11 -29.85 -14.37
N ARG A 165 -8.08 -29.51 -15.17
CA ARG A 165 -7.95 -30.00 -16.56
C ARG A 165 -7.37 -31.42 -16.62
N SER A 166 -6.52 -31.81 -15.67
CA SER A 166 -5.88 -33.13 -15.66
C SER A 166 -6.86 -34.28 -15.37
N SER A 167 -7.94 -34.03 -14.64
CA SER A 167 -9.00 -35.02 -14.36
C SER A 167 -9.99 -35.20 -15.50
N LYS A 168 -10.05 -34.29 -16.48
CA LYS A 168 -10.94 -34.39 -17.65
C LYS A 168 -10.31 -35.09 -18.86
N LEU A 169 -9.02 -35.42 -18.82
CA LEU A 169 -8.30 -36.13 -19.89
C LEU A 169 -7.99 -37.60 -19.56
N GLY A 170 -8.47 -38.09 -18.42
CA GLY A 170 -8.25 -39.47 -17.94
C GLY A 170 -9.50 -40.35 -17.97
N VAL A 171 -10.48 -40.04 -18.83
CA VAL A 171 -11.64 -40.90 -19.14
C VAL A 171 -11.73 -41.04 -20.65
#